data_AF-A0A4U9CUQ2-F1
#
_entry.id   AF-A0A4U9CUQ2-F1
#
_cell.length_a   1.000
_cell.length_b   1.000
_cell.length_c   1.000
_cell.angle_alpha   90.00
_cell.angle_beta   90.00
_cell.angle_gamma   90.00
#
_symmetry.space_group_name_H-M   'P 1'
#
loop_
_entity.id
_entity.type
_entity.pdbx_description
1 polymer ?
#
loop_
_entity_poly.entity_id
_entity_poly.type
_entity_poly.pdbx_seq_one_letter_code
_entity_poly.pdbx_strand_id
1 'polypeptide(L)'
;MNRFIVADAASCIGCHACEVACAVAHNEDCWPQRRHDFLPRIHLVSHRGVSRVTTCRHCNDAPCVASCPTQALCFSNDSIQLKPAECIGCKNCAVACPFGAIEMVAAGEDAPQLAQKCDLCHQHPSGLQACVSSCPTEALRLMDESGLNQLRRERQARAAEGQPVRMRGDDRRSAFLRKPPRVGGQKIAAEERKAHFAEIYHPLGAGEAEYESDRCLYCAQKAWCNWTCPLHNHIPDFIRLVNEGKIIEAAELCHQSSSLPEICGRVCPQDRLCEGACTMKTQGGAVTIGNLERYITDSALAMGWRPQAGDVSPREERVAVIGAGPAGLGCADILTRAGVKVDVFDRHPEIGGLLTFGIPPFKLDKGLLAVRREIFSAMGIQFHLNHEVGRDVAFADLLADYDALFLGVGTYGLMAAGLEGEDAPGVIQALPFLIASTREVMGLESSGEYPLTDIEGKHVVVLGGGDTAMDCLRTAVRRGAASVTCAYRRDEQSMPGSKKEVVNAREEGVAFQFNVQPQRILRGRKGAVRAVSMIRTEMGERGRTGDVARARLPVPNLSWRPTCW
;
A
#
# COMPACT_ATOMS: atom_id res chain seq x y z
N MET A 1 -44.54 -0.13 -5.11
CA MET A 1 -43.72 -1.01 -5.98
C MET A 1 -42.32 -1.00 -5.42
N ASN A 2 -41.66 -2.15 -5.28
CA ASN A 2 -40.33 -2.17 -4.67
C ASN A 2 -39.32 -1.24 -5.37
N ARG A 3 -38.46 -0.63 -4.55
CA ARG A 3 -37.30 0.16 -4.96
C ARG A 3 -36.07 -0.74 -4.99
N PHE A 4 -35.21 -0.59 -5.99
CA PHE A 4 -33.99 -1.38 -6.10
C PHE A 4 -32.93 -0.68 -6.95
N ILE A 5 -31.67 -1.11 -6.82
CA ILE A 5 -30.60 -0.58 -7.65
C ILE A 5 -30.45 -1.44 -8.91
N VAL A 6 -30.40 -0.76 -10.06
CA VAL A 6 -30.07 -1.35 -11.36
C VAL A 6 -28.63 -1.02 -11.69
N ALA A 7 -27.88 -2.03 -12.15
CA ALA A 7 -26.52 -1.89 -12.63
C ALA A 7 -26.46 -2.13 -14.14
N ASP A 8 -25.98 -1.14 -14.90
CA ASP A 8 -25.63 -1.27 -16.30
C ASP A 8 -24.19 -1.77 -16.43
N ALA A 9 -24.05 -3.06 -16.75
CA ALA A 9 -22.75 -3.71 -16.93
C ALA A 9 -21.94 -3.13 -18.10
N ALA A 10 -22.59 -2.55 -19.11
CA ALA A 10 -21.89 -1.99 -20.26
C ALA A 10 -21.19 -0.66 -19.91
N SER A 11 -21.79 0.14 -19.03
CA SER A 11 -21.22 1.41 -18.55
C SER A 11 -20.29 1.25 -17.33
N CYS A 12 -20.21 0.06 -16.72
CA CYS A 12 -19.40 -0.17 -15.53
C CYS A 12 -17.91 -0.28 -15.86
N ILE A 13 -17.09 0.56 -15.23
CA ILE A 13 -15.62 0.57 -15.38
C ILE A 13 -14.89 -0.28 -14.34
N GLY A 14 -15.60 -0.85 -13.38
CA GLY A 14 -15.02 -1.69 -12.34
C GLY A 14 -14.12 -0.94 -11.35
N CYS A 15 -14.45 0.30 -11.00
CA CYS A 15 -13.61 1.14 -10.14
C CYS A 15 -13.76 0.92 -8.62
N HIS A 16 -14.65 0.01 -8.19
CA HIS A 16 -14.96 -0.27 -6.78
C HIS A 16 -15.48 0.93 -5.95
N ALA A 17 -15.73 2.10 -6.55
CA ALA A 17 -16.25 3.27 -5.86
C ALA A 17 -17.60 3.02 -5.17
N CYS A 18 -18.45 2.16 -5.76
CA CYS A 18 -19.72 1.77 -5.17
C CYS A 18 -19.58 0.98 -3.86
N GLU A 19 -18.57 0.11 -3.75
CA GLU A 19 -18.29 -0.66 -2.54
C GLU A 19 -17.74 0.27 -1.45
N VAL A 20 -16.78 1.13 -1.80
CA VAL A 20 -16.21 2.13 -0.89
C VAL A 20 -17.29 3.04 -0.32
N ALA A 21 -18.10 3.64 -1.20
CA ALA A 21 -19.17 4.54 -0.77
C ALA A 21 -20.19 3.82 0.12
N CYS A 22 -20.49 2.55 -0.17
CA CYS A 22 -21.38 1.77 0.66
C CYS A 22 -20.80 1.50 2.05
N ALA A 23 -19.56 1.05 2.14
CA ALA A 23 -18.91 0.77 3.42
C ALA A 23 -18.78 2.04 4.28
N VAL A 24 -18.36 3.15 3.67
CA VAL A 24 -18.20 4.45 4.34
C VAL A 24 -19.54 5.00 4.84
N ALA A 25 -20.60 4.97 4.01
CA ALA A 25 -21.92 5.45 4.43
C ALA A 25 -22.53 4.64 5.59
N HIS A 26 -22.17 3.35 5.70
CA HIS A 26 -22.59 2.50 6.81
C HIS A 26 -21.62 2.49 7.99
N ASN A 27 -20.62 3.38 7.96
CA ASN A 27 -19.65 3.59 9.01
C ASN A 27 -19.57 5.09 9.34
N GLU A 28 -20.74 5.74 9.44
CA GLU A 28 -20.88 7.16 9.85
C GLU A 28 -20.04 8.12 9.00
N ASP A 29 -20.00 7.88 7.70
CA ASP A 29 -19.19 8.62 6.72
C ASP A 29 -17.67 8.59 7.00
N CYS A 30 -17.21 7.72 7.88
CA CYS A 30 -15.82 7.52 8.25
C CYS A 30 -15.21 6.30 7.54
N TRP A 31 -13.89 6.30 7.36
CA TRP A 31 -13.19 5.12 6.89
C TRP A 31 -13.25 3.99 7.93
N PRO A 32 -13.55 2.74 7.53
CA PRO A 32 -13.37 1.60 8.42
C PRO A 32 -11.90 1.50 8.85
N GLN A 33 -11.63 1.37 10.15
CA GLN A 33 -10.26 1.40 10.66
C GLN A 33 -9.49 0.10 10.38
N ARG A 34 -10.19 -1.04 10.29
CA ARG A 34 -9.60 -2.35 10.01
C ARG A 34 -10.19 -2.93 8.75
N ARG A 35 -9.39 -3.73 8.04
CA ARG A 35 -9.83 -4.34 6.77
C ARG A 35 -11.05 -5.24 6.90
N HIS A 36 -11.21 -5.93 8.03
CA HIS A 36 -12.38 -6.78 8.27
C HIS A 36 -13.66 -6.00 8.56
N ASP A 37 -13.55 -4.71 8.92
CA ASP A 37 -14.69 -3.81 9.10
C ASP A 37 -15.20 -3.25 7.75
N PHE A 38 -14.46 -3.47 6.66
CA PHE A 38 -14.90 -3.11 5.31
C PHE A 38 -15.95 -4.10 4.79
N LEU A 39 -17.21 -3.84 5.14
CA LEU A 39 -18.36 -4.70 4.85
C LEU A 39 -19.35 -3.96 3.92
N PRO A 40 -19.04 -3.81 2.63
CA PRO A 40 -19.96 -3.19 1.68
C PRO A 40 -21.16 -4.11 1.44
N ARG A 41 -22.33 -3.52 1.26
CA ARG A 41 -23.61 -4.24 1.03
C ARG A 41 -23.94 -4.39 -0.46
N ILE A 42 -22.96 -4.12 -1.31
CA ILE A 42 -22.98 -4.12 -2.77
C ILE A 42 -21.62 -4.61 -3.23
N HIS A 43 -21.58 -5.49 -4.23
CA HIS A 43 -20.33 -6.16 -4.60
C HIS A 43 -20.04 -6.05 -6.09
N LEU A 44 -18.81 -5.71 -6.43
CA LEU A 44 -18.33 -5.73 -7.80
C LEU A 44 -17.72 -7.10 -8.11
N VAL A 45 -18.28 -7.79 -9.11
CA VAL A 45 -17.75 -9.04 -9.64
C VAL A 45 -17.22 -8.81 -11.04
N SER A 46 -15.95 -9.12 -11.25
CA SER A 46 -15.30 -9.01 -12.56
C SER A 46 -15.01 -10.40 -13.12
N HIS A 47 -15.53 -10.70 -14.30
CA HIS A 47 -15.30 -11.97 -15.00
C HIS A 47 -15.11 -11.74 -16.50
N ARG A 48 -14.02 -12.28 -17.06
CA ARG A 48 -13.65 -12.15 -18.48
C ARG A 48 -13.68 -10.70 -19.00
N GLY A 49 -13.17 -9.75 -18.21
CA GLY A 49 -13.08 -8.33 -18.60
C GLY A 49 -14.40 -7.54 -18.53
N VAL A 50 -15.48 -8.16 -18.04
CA VAL A 50 -16.76 -7.50 -17.78
C VAL A 50 -16.96 -7.38 -16.28
N SER A 51 -17.14 -6.15 -15.80
CA SER A 51 -17.46 -5.87 -14.40
C SER A 51 -18.96 -5.72 -14.23
N ARG A 52 -19.51 -6.40 -13.23
CA ARG A 52 -20.94 -6.39 -12.90
C ARG A 52 -21.09 -6.12 -11.41
N VAL A 53 -22.13 -5.39 -11.05
CA VAL A 53 -22.44 -5.09 -9.66
C VAL A 53 -23.61 -5.97 -9.21
N THR A 54 -23.40 -6.71 -8.14
CA THR A 54 -24.40 -7.51 -7.44
C THR A 54 -24.94 -6.73 -6.26
N THR A 55 -26.26 -6.64 -6.14
CA THR A 55 -26.95 -5.91 -5.07
C THR A 55 -28.32 -6.51 -4.81
N CYS A 56 -28.92 -6.22 -3.65
CA CYS A 56 -30.26 -6.67 -3.33
C CYS A 56 -31.28 -6.10 -4.31
N ARG A 57 -32.17 -6.96 -4.81
CA ARG A 57 -33.28 -6.56 -5.70
C ARG A 57 -34.54 -6.14 -4.95
N HIS A 58 -34.56 -6.26 -3.62
CA HIS A 58 -35.71 -5.98 -2.76
C HIS A 58 -37.03 -6.54 -3.33
N CYS A 59 -37.04 -7.80 -3.75
CA CYS A 59 -38.15 -8.42 -4.49
C CYS A 59 -39.50 -8.22 -3.78
N ASN A 60 -40.58 -8.01 -4.54
CA ASN A 60 -41.95 -7.98 -4.00
C ASN A 60 -42.33 -9.36 -3.41
N ASP A 61 -42.05 -10.42 -4.17
CA ASP A 61 -42.10 -11.80 -3.68
C ASP A 61 -40.67 -12.22 -3.29
N ALA A 62 -40.37 -12.13 -2.00
CA ALA A 62 -39.01 -12.24 -1.47
C ALA A 62 -38.77 -13.59 -0.78
N PRO A 63 -38.04 -14.53 -1.42
CA PRO A 63 -37.72 -15.82 -0.80
C PRO A 63 -36.98 -15.68 0.53
N CYS A 64 -36.16 -14.64 0.68
CA CYS A 64 -35.42 -14.37 1.92
C CYS A 64 -36.30 -13.90 3.09
N VAL A 65 -37.45 -13.27 2.81
CA VAL A 65 -38.46 -12.93 3.82
C VAL A 65 -39.26 -14.18 4.17
N ALA A 66 -39.72 -14.92 3.16
CA ALA A 66 -40.50 -16.15 3.36
C ALA A 66 -39.72 -17.24 4.11
N SER A 67 -38.40 -17.33 3.91
CA SER A 67 -37.55 -18.33 4.59
C SER A 67 -37.06 -17.90 5.98
N CYS A 68 -37.37 -16.68 6.43
CA CYS A 68 -36.91 -16.14 7.71
C CYS A 68 -37.82 -16.60 8.87
N PRO A 69 -37.36 -17.52 9.75
CA PRO A 69 -38.23 -18.10 10.78
C PRO A 69 -38.62 -17.10 11.89
N THR A 70 -37.80 -16.06 12.10
CA THR A 70 -38.02 -15.04 13.12
C THR A 70 -38.60 -13.75 12.58
N GLN A 71 -38.90 -13.68 11.27
CA GLN A 71 -39.38 -12.47 10.59
C GLN A 71 -38.44 -11.26 10.68
N ALA A 72 -37.15 -11.50 10.97
CA ALA A 72 -36.11 -10.47 11.01
C ALA A 72 -35.94 -9.73 9.68
N LEU A 73 -36.24 -10.39 8.55
CA LEU A 73 -36.36 -9.75 7.24
C LEU A 73 -37.83 -9.47 6.95
N CYS A 74 -38.17 -8.21 6.69
CA CYS A 74 -39.54 -7.80 6.42
C CYS A 74 -39.59 -6.75 5.29
N PHE A 75 -40.75 -6.63 4.64
CA PHE A 75 -40.97 -5.57 3.66
C PHE A 75 -41.40 -4.27 4.37
N SER A 76 -40.71 -3.16 4.11
CA SER A 76 -40.97 -1.84 4.70
C SER A 76 -40.51 -0.73 3.75
N ASN A 77 -41.32 0.32 3.59
CA ASN A 77 -41.02 1.47 2.72
C ASN A 77 -40.58 1.07 1.30
N ASP A 78 -41.37 0.23 0.64
CA ASP A 78 -41.09 -0.30 -0.71
C ASP A 78 -39.75 -1.05 -0.82
N SER A 79 -39.23 -1.62 0.26
CA SER A 79 -37.95 -2.34 0.25
C SER A 79 -37.90 -3.43 1.32
N ILE A 80 -37.10 -4.48 1.10
CA ILE A 80 -36.83 -5.46 2.16
C ILE A 80 -35.85 -4.83 3.16
N GLN A 81 -36.14 -4.91 4.46
CA GLN A 81 -35.31 -4.43 5.55
C GLN A 81 -35.01 -5.53 6.56
N LEU A 82 -33.85 -5.42 7.22
CA LEU A 82 -33.44 -6.31 8.29
C LEU A 82 -33.64 -5.61 9.63
N LYS A 83 -34.19 -6.33 10.59
CA LYS A 83 -34.20 -5.96 12.00
C LYS A 83 -33.10 -6.77 12.72
N PRO A 84 -31.94 -6.17 13.03
CA PRO A 84 -30.80 -6.92 13.57
C PRO A 84 -31.13 -7.66 14.87
N ALA A 85 -31.95 -7.05 15.74
CA ALA A 85 -32.36 -7.63 17.02
C ALA A 85 -33.18 -8.92 16.91
N GLU A 86 -33.82 -9.18 15.78
CA GLU A 86 -34.64 -10.38 15.54
C GLU A 86 -33.85 -11.47 14.78
N CYS A 87 -32.65 -11.16 14.28
CA CYS A 87 -31.86 -12.06 13.45
C CYS A 87 -31.07 -13.06 14.29
N ILE A 88 -31.38 -14.35 14.14
CA ILE A 88 -30.72 -15.46 14.87
C ILE A 88 -29.56 -16.10 14.08
N GLY A 89 -29.17 -15.53 12.94
CA GLY A 89 -28.02 -16.03 12.17
C GLY A 89 -28.19 -17.41 11.51
N CYS A 90 -29.42 -17.89 11.30
CA CYS A 90 -29.69 -19.23 10.77
C CYS A 90 -29.31 -19.44 9.29
N LYS A 91 -28.95 -18.39 8.55
CA LYS A 91 -28.47 -18.41 7.15
C LYS A 91 -29.51 -18.81 6.09
N ASN A 92 -30.75 -19.12 6.46
CA ASN A 92 -31.82 -19.46 5.51
C ASN A 92 -32.02 -18.41 4.42
N CYS A 93 -31.95 -17.13 4.79
CA CYS A 93 -32.11 -16.02 3.85
C CYS A 93 -30.97 -15.93 2.82
N ALA A 94 -29.73 -16.23 3.25
CA ALA A 94 -28.56 -16.26 2.37
C ALA A 94 -28.68 -17.37 1.32
N VAL A 95 -29.11 -18.57 1.75
CA VAL A 95 -29.36 -19.70 0.84
C VAL A 95 -30.55 -19.43 -0.09
N ALA A 96 -31.61 -18.80 0.42
CA ALA A 96 -32.82 -18.53 -0.34
C ALA A 96 -32.68 -17.40 -1.37
N CYS A 97 -31.67 -16.52 -1.25
CA CYS A 97 -31.52 -15.39 -2.14
C CYS A 97 -31.05 -15.83 -3.54
N PRO A 98 -31.88 -15.72 -4.60
CA PRO A 98 -31.50 -16.19 -5.94
C PRO A 98 -30.40 -15.32 -6.59
N PHE A 99 -30.12 -14.15 -6.02
CA PHE A 99 -29.10 -13.22 -6.49
C PHE A 99 -27.80 -13.28 -5.69
N GLY A 100 -27.74 -14.10 -4.63
CA GLY A 100 -26.57 -14.15 -3.74
C GLY A 100 -26.25 -12.80 -3.08
N ALA A 101 -27.26 -11.97 -2.83
CA ALA A 101 -27.10 -10.59 -2.35
C ALA A 101 -27.17 -10.44 -0.81
N ILE A 102 -27.21 -11.55 -0.09
CA ILE A 102 -27.24 -11.57 1.39
C ILE A 102 -26.00 -12.29 1.88
N GLU A 103 -25.18 -11.59 2.64
CA GLU A 103 -24.00 -12.11 3.31
C GLU A 103 -24.26 -12.32 4.79
N MET A 104 -23.45 -13.17 5.45
CA MET A 104 -23.52 -13.39 6.88
C MET A 104 -22.26 -12.79 7.50
N VAL A 105 -22.42 -11.70 8.27
CA VAL A 105 -21.32 -10.91 8.83
C VAL A 105 -21.36 -10.94 10.35
N ALA A 106 -20.21 -10.96 10.99
CA ALA A 106 -20.11 -10.86 12.45
C ALA A 106 -19.58 -9.47 12.83
N ALA A 107 -20.10 -8.89 13.92
CA ALA A 107 -19.62 -7.60 14.46
C ALA A 107 -18.31 -7.73 15.27
N GLY A 108 -17.70 -8.92 15.30
CA GLY A 108 -16.50 -9.27 16.06
C GLY A 108 -16.26 -10.79 16.01
N GLU A 109 -15.13 -11.27 16.52
CA GLU A 109 -14.77 -12.70 16.45
C GLU A 109 -15.78 -13.60 17.18
N ASP A 110 -16.36 -13.12 18.29
CA ASP A 110 -17.32 -13.86 19.11
C ASP A 110 -18.79 -13.46 18.88
N ALA A 111 -19.05 -12.52 17.96
CA ALA A 111 -20.40 -12.01 17.71
C ALA A 111 -21.22 -12.98 16.84
N PRO A 112 -22.54 -13.08 17.06
CA PRO A 112 -23.39 -13.88 16.18
C PRO A 112 -23.34 -13.33 14.75
N GLN A 113 -23.28 -14.24 13.77
CA GLN A 113 -23.35 -13.84 12.36
C GLN A 113 -24.76 -13.35 12.03
N LEU A 114 -24.89 -12.07 11.69
CA LEU A 114 -26.15 -11.48 11.25
C LEU A 114 -26.17 -11.40 9.73
N ALA A 115 -27.38 -11.49 9.17
CA ALA A 115 -27.56 -11.25 7.75
C ALA A 115 -27.17 -9.80 7.42
N GLN A 116 -26.59 -9.57 6.25
CA GLN A 116 -26.31 -8.25 5.72
C GLN A 116 -26.69 -8.21 4.25
N LYS A 117 -27.33 -7.12 3.84
CA LYS A 117 -27.74 -6.87 2.45
C LYS A 117 -27.94 -5.39 2.23
N CYS A 118 -28.00 -4.95 0.97
CA CYS A 118 -28.40 -3.58 0.67
C CYS A 118 -29.75 -3.26 1.35
N ASP A 119 -29.79 -2.09 1.95
CA ASP A 119 -30.91 -1.53 2.70
C ASP A 119 -31.37 -0.19 2.07
N LEU A 120 -30.82 0.12 0.88
CA LEU A 120 -30.97 1.38 0.15
C LEU A 120 -30.53 2.62 0.94
N CYS A 121 -29.58 2.47 1.87
CA CYS A 121 -29.12 3.56 2.73
C CYS A 121 -30.30 4.24 3.47
N HIS A 122 -31.34 3.48 3.85
CA HIS A 122 -32.59 4.07 4.36
C HIS A 122 -32.43 4.82 5.68
N GLN A 123 -31.36 4.54 6.44
CA GLN A 123 -31.01 5.22 7.68
C GLN A 123 -30.04 6.38 7.47
N HIS A 124 -29.49 6.53 6.26
CA HIS A 124 -28.50 7.55 5.97
C HIS A 124 -29.16 8.94 5.89
N PRO A 125 -28.65 9.98 6.59
CA PRO A 125 -29.30 11.29 6.67
C PRO A 125 -29.50 11.98 5.31
N SER A 126 -28.63 11.71 4.33
CA SER A 126 -28.74 12.30 2.99
C SER A 126 -29.98 11.85 2.20
N GLY A 127 -30.59 10.72 2.55
CA GLY A 127 -31.65 10.06 1.77
C GLY A 127 -31.21 9.50 0.40
N LEU A 128 -29.97 9.76 -0.01
CA LEU A 128 -29.37 9.31 -1.27
C LEU A 128 -28.64 7.96 -1.09
N GLN A 129 -28.70 7.11 -2.11
CA GLN A 129 -27.95 5.84 -2.11
C GLN A 129 -26.48 6.12 -2.45
N ALA A 130 -25.60 5.99 -1.45
CA ALA A 130 -24.18 6.35 -1.56
C ALA A 130 -23.47 5.75 -2.79
N CYS A 131 -23.76 4.48 -3.11
CA CYS A 131 -23.18 3.81 -4.27
C CYS A 131 -23.66 4.37 -5.62
N VAL A 132 -24.91 4.86 -5.70
CA VAL A 132 -25.46 5.51 -6.90
C VAL A 132 -24.85 6.89 -7.06
N SER A 133 -24.85 7.69 -5.98
CA SER A 133 -24.30 9.05 -5.98
C SER A 133 -22.80 9.10 -6.29
N SER A 134 -22.05 8.06 -5.92
CA SER A 134 -20.60 7.99 -6.14
C SER A 134 -20.20 7.31 -7.45
N CYS A 135 -21.16 6.88 -8.29
CA CYS A 135 -20.86 6.13 -9.51
C CYS A 135 -20.44 7.10 -10.64
N PRO A 136 -19.16 7.12 -11.06
CA PRO A 136 -18.65 8.16 -11.98
C PRO A 136 -19.20 8.04 -13.40
N THR A 137 -19.66 6.85 -13.79
CA THR A 137 -20.21 6.58 -15.13
C THR A 137 -21.74 6.50 -15.15
N GLU A 138 -22.40 6.75 -14.02
CA GLU A 138 -23.85 6.59 -13.84
C GLU A 138 -24.36 5.18 -14.22
N ALA A 139 -23.48 4.18 -14.06
CA ALA A 139 -23.81 2.78 -14.30
C ALA A 139 -24.80 2.22 -13.25
N LEU A 140 -24.86 2.83 -12.07
CA LEU A 140 -25.79 2.49 -11.01
C LEU A 140 -26.92 3.51 -10.97
N ARG A 141 -28.17 3.04 -10.85
CA ARG A 141 -29.36 3.88 -10.74
C ARG A 141 -30.34 3.28 -9.76
N LEU A 142 -30.94 4.12 -8.92
CA LEU A 142 -32.14 3.73 -8.19
C LEU A 142 -33.30 3.59 -9.19
N MET A 143 -34.01 2.48 -9.10
CA MET A 143 -35.19 2.19 -9.89
C MET A 143 -36.40 2.09 -8.96
N ASP A 144 -37.48 2.75 -9.37
CA ASP A 144 -38.79 2.70 -8.74
C ASP A 144 -39.87 2.75 -9.84
N GLU A 145 -41.13 2.88 -9.45
CA GLU A 145 -42.26 2.95 -10.38
C GLU A 145 -42.16 4.15 -11.34
N SER A 146 -41.70 5.30 -10.85
CA SER A 146 -41.54 6.50 -11.65
C SER A 146 -40.43 6.32 -12.70
N GLY A 147 -39.29 5.74 -12.30
CA GLY A 147 -38.16 5.44 -13.18
C GLY A 147 -38.53 4.42 -14.27
N LEU A 148 -39.32 3.40 -13.93
CA LEU A 148 -39.81 2.42 -14.91
C LEU A 148 -40.78 3.07 -15.91
N ASN A 149 -41.67 3.94 -15.43
CA ASN A 149 -42.58 4.68 -16.29
C ASN A 149 -41.84 5.63 -17.24
N GLN A 150 -40.80 6.30 -16.76
CA GLN A 150 -39.93 7.14 -17.58
C GLN A 150 -39.22 6.31 -18.66
N LEU A 151 -38.58 5.19 -18.29
CA LEU A 151 -37.93 4.29 -19.24
C LEU A 151 -38.90 3.76 -20.31
N ARG A 152 -40.14 3.45 -19.91
CA ARG A 152 -41.19 3.04 -20.84
C ARG A 152 -41.51 4.15 -21.84
N ARG A 153 -41.72 5.38 -21.38
CA ARG A 153 -42.00 6.55 -22.25
C ARG A 153 -40.84 6.84 -23.20
N GLU A 154 -39.60 6.81 -22.71
CA GLU A 154 -38.39 7.00 -23.53
C GLU A 154 -38.31 5.94 -24.65
N ARG A 155 -38.60 4.67 -24.34
CA ARG A 155 -38.61 3.58 -25.33
C ARG A 155 -39.72 3.75 -26.36
N GLN A 156 -40.92 4.14 -25.92
CA GLN A 156 -42.07 4.41 -26.80
C GLN A 156 -41.78 5.57 -27.76
N ALA A 157 -41.21 6.68 -27.27
CA ALA A 157 -40.83 7.82 -28.10
C ALA A 157 -39.81 7.42 -29.17
N ARG A 158 -38.73 6.72 -28.80
CA ARG A 158 -37.71 6.25 -29.76
C ARG A 158 -38.28 5.32 -30.82
N ALA A 159 -39.15 4.41 -30.41
CA ALA A 159 -39.81 3.49 -31.34
C ALA A 159 -40.70 4.24 -32.33
N ALA A 160 -41.44 5.26 -31.86
CA ALA A 160 -42.25 6.13 -32.71
C ALA A 160 -41.39 6.95 -33.70
N GLU A 161 -40.19 7.36 -33.30
CA GLU A 161 -39.21 8.07 -34.14
C GLU A 161 -38.43 7.15 -35.10
N GLY A 162 -38.70 5.84 -35.10
CA GLY A 162 -37.97 4.87 -35.94
C GLY A 162 -36.49 4.70 -35.56
N GLN A 163 -36.10 5.15 -34.37
CA GLN A 163 -34.72 5.04 -33.90
C GLN A 163 -34.42 3.59 -33.46
N PRO A 164 -33.30 3.00 -33.88
CA PRO A 164 -32.92 1.66 -33.43
C PRO A 164 -32.69 1.66 -31.91
N VAL A 165 -32.95 0.51 -31.27
CA VAL A 165 -32.59 0.28 -29.86
C VAL A 165 -31.07 0.27 -29.75
N ARG A 166 -30.47 1.45 -29.55
CA ARG A 166 -29.03 1.56 -29.25
C ARG A 166 -28.75 0.94 -27.88
N MET A 167 -27.84 -0.03 -27.83
CA MET A 167 -27.23 -0.46 -26.57
C MET A 167 -26.38 0.71 -26.04
N ARG A 168 -26.92 1.45 -25.06
CA ARG A 168 -26.45 2.76 -24.60
C ARG A 168 -25.06 2.77 -23.92
N GLY A 169 -24.43 1.62 -23.70
CA GLY A 169 -23.38 1.47 -22.68
C GLY A 169 -21.92 1.41 -23.15
N ASP A 170 -21.63 1.01 -24.39
CA ASP A 170 -20.23 0.83 -24.83
C ASP A 170 -19.50 2.16 -25.05
N ASP A 171 -20.19 3.19 -25.54
CA ASP A 171 -19.60 4.50 -25.83
C ASP A 171 -19.15 5.24 -24.55
N ARG A 172 -19.92 5.13 -23.46
CA ARG A 172 -19.60 5.82 -22.19
C ARG A 172 -18.41 5.18 -21.48
N ARG A 173 -18.42 3.84 -21.35
CA ARG A 173 -17.31 3.11 -20.73
C ARG A 173 -16.02 3.30 -21.52
N SER A 174 -16.09 3.15 -22.84
CA SER A 174 -14.91 3.33 -23.70
C SER A 174 -14.38 4.76 -23.65
N ALA A 175 -15.24 5.78 -23.69
CA ALA A 175 -14.83 7.17 -23.55
C ALA A 175 -14.15 7.43 -22.19
N PHE A 176 -14.70 6.89 -21.10
CA PHE A 176 -14.14 7.09 -19.76
C PHE A 176 -12.77 6.42 -19.60
N LEU A 177 -12.58 5.22 -20.16
CA LEU A 177 -11.32 4.47 -20.08
C LEU A 177 -10.29 4.86 -21.15
N ARG A 178 -10.67 5.69 -22.13
CA ARG A 178 -9.78 6.17 -23.19
C ARG A 178 -8.81 7.21 -22.63
N LYS A 179 -7.74 6.71 -22.03
CA LYS A 179 -6.60 7.48 -21.53
C LYS A 179 -5.32 7.00 -22.20
N PRO A 180 -4.29 7.86 -22.32
CA PRO A 180 -3.01 7.45 -22.88
C PRO A 180 -2.33 6.38 -22.00
N PRO A 181 -1.40 5.57 -22.55
CA PRO A 181 -0.68 4.54 -21.80
C PRO A 181 0.26 5.13 -20.74
N ARG A 182 0.67 4.32 -19.77
CA ARG A 182 1.66 4.73 -18.75
C ARG A 182 3.01 4.93 -19.40
N VAL A 183 3.63 6.08 -19.15
CA VAL A 183 5.05 6.32 -19.45
C VAL A 183 5.88 5.95 -18.23
N GLY A 184 5.43 6.33 -17.04
CA GLY A 184 6.13 6.05 -15.78
C GLY A 184 7.41 6.88 -15.62
N GLY A 185 8.15 6.61 -14.54
CA GLY A 185 9.39 7.35 -14.25
C GLY A 185 10.55 6.90 -15.13
N GLN A 186 11.23 7.87 -15.75
CA GLN A 186 12.44 7.62 -16.52
C GLN A 186 13.60 7.24 -15.59
N LYS A 187 14.42 6.28 -16.01
CA LYS A 187 15.57 5.80 -15.24
C LYS A 187 16.87 6.21 -15.91
N ILE A 188 17.89 6.47 -15.09
CA ILE A 188 19.28 6.51 -15.54
C ILE A 188 19.66 5.14 -16.11
N ALA A 189 20.49 5.13 -17.17
CA ALA A 189 20.97 3.90 -17.80
C ALA A 189 21.72 3.02 -16.78
N ALA A 190 21.63 1.70 -16.95
CA ALA A 190 22.19 0.75 -15.99
C ALA A 190 23.71 0.94 -15.80
N GLU A 191 24.47 1.13 -16.88
CA GLU A 191 25.93 1.31 -16.82
C GLU A 191 26.35 2.56 -16.06
N GLU A 192 25.58 3.65 -16.18
CA GLU A 192 25.85 4.90 -15.46
C GLU A 192 25.45 4.80 -13.99
N ARG A 193 24.23 4.32 -13.70
CA ARG A 193 23.70 4.31 -12.33
C ARG A 193 24.38 3.32 -11.39
N LYS A 194 25.18 2.38 -11.92
CA LYS A 194 26.00 1.46 -11.14
C LYS A 194 27.25 2.12 -10.55
N ALA A 195 27.67 3.28 -11.07
CA ALA A 195 28.88 3.96 -10.66
C ALA A 195 28.69 4.90 -9.45
N HIS A 196 27.45 5.13 -9.01
CA HIS A 196 27.16 6.07 -7.93
C HIS A 196 25.97 5.62 -7.05
N PHE A 197 25.83 6.30 -5.91
CA PHE A 197 24.74 6.09 -4.95
C PHE A 197 23.59 7.11 -5.08
N ALA A 198 23.63 8.09 -5.99
CA ALA A 198 22.49 8.98 -6.23
C ALA A 198 21.24 8.24 -6.74
N GLU A 199 20.06 8.84 -6.54
CA GLU A 199 18.77 8.30 -6.98
C GLU A 199 18.75 7.96 -8.48
N ILE A 200 18.15 6.82 -8.82
CA ILE A 200 18.21 6.30 -10.20
C ILE A 200 17.04 6.74 -11.10
N TYR A 201 16.00 7.36 -10.54
CA TYR A 201 14.83 7.84 -11.29
C TYR A 201 14.89 9.35 -11.42
N HIS A 202 14.68 9.85 -12.64
CA HIS A 202 14.50 11.27 -12.87
C HIS A 202 13.22 11.75 -12.16
N PRO A 203 13.25 12.93 -11.52
CA PRO A 203 12.03 13.60 -11.09
C PRO A 203 11.14 13.87 -12.31
N LEU A 204 9.82 13.86 -12.13
CA LEU A 204 8.90 14.27 -13.19
C LEU A 204 9.07 15.77 -13.46
N GLY A 205 9.15 16.14 -14.73
CA GLY A 205 8.92 17.53 -15.15
C GLY A 205 7.42 17.88 -15.10
N ALA A 206 7.11 19.18 -15.17
CA ALA A 206 5.72 19.66 -15.14
C ALA A 206 4.84 19.02 -16.24
N GLY A 207 5.34 18.91 -17.47
CA GLY A 207 4.60 18.27 -18.57
C GLY A 207 4.40 16.76 -18.38
N GLU A 208 5.35 16.07 -17.75
CA GLU A 208 5.19 14.64 -17.42
C GLU A 208 4.20 14.44 -16.27
N ALA A 209 4.19 15.34 -15.28
CA ALA A 209 3.23 15.35 -14.19
C ALA A 209 1.81 15.63 -14.68
N GLU A 210 1.64 16.60 -15.59
CA GLU A 210 0.36 16.88 -16.27
C GLU A 210 -0.11 15.64 -17.05
N TYR A 211 0.77 15.07 -17.88
CA TYR A 211 0.46 13.86 -18.65
C TYR A 211 -0.02 12.71 -17.76
N GLU A 212 0.70 12.40 -16.68
CA GLU A 212 0.32 11.31 -15.79
C GLU A 212 -0.92 11.66 -14.94
N SER A 213 -1.16 12.93 -14.65
CA SER A 213 -2.35 13.38 -13.91
C SER A 213 -3.62 13.31 -14.75
N ASP A 214 -3.57 13.65 -16.05
CA ASP A 214 -4.71 13.53 -16.97
C ASP A 214 -5.19 12.08 -17.12
N ARG A 215 -4.32 11.10 -16.85
CA ARG A 215 -4.70 9.67 -16.86
C ARG A 215 -5.60 9.28 -15.69
N CYS A 216 -5.68 10.10 -14.65
CA CYS A 216 -6.59 9.87 -13.54
C CYS A 216 -8.04 9.98 -14.00
N LEU A 217 -8.85 8.98 -13.66
CA LEU A 217 -10.26 8.94 -14.01
C LEU A 217 -11.14 9.75 -13.04
N TYR A 218 -10.58 10.21 -11.92
CA TYR A 218 -11.35 10.71 -10.79
C TYR A 218 -12.55 9.78 -10.47
N CYS A 219 -12.26 8.52 -10.11
CA CYS A 219 -13.30 7.50 -9.95
C CYS A 219 -14.37 7.87 -8.91
N ALA A 220 -13.97 8.56 -7.85
CA ALA A 220 -14.79 9.19 -6.81
C ALA A 220 -13.85 10.02 -5.93
N GLN A 221 -14.40 10.90 -5.10
CA GLN A 221 -13.61 11.60 -4.06
C GLN A 221 -13.01 10.59 -3.06
N LYS A 222 -13.82 9.64 -2.59
CA LYS A 222 -13.40 8.46 -1.83
C LYS A 222 -13.32 7.26 -2.78
N ALA A 223 -12.16 7.08 -3.41
CA ALA A 223 -11.93 6.01 -4.39
C ALA A 223 -11.21 4.80 -3.76
N TRP A 224 -11.11 3.72 -4.56
CA TRP A 224 -10.44 2.48 -4.15
C TRP A 224 -8.94 2.67 -3.88
N CYS A 225 -8.28 3.60 -4.58
CA CYS A 225 -6.89 3.95 -4.31
C CYS A 225 -6.71 4.63 -2.93
N ASN A 226 -7.67 5.44 -2.47
CA ASN A 226 -7.68 5.98 -1.11
C ASN A 226 -7.81 4.83 -0.10
N TRP A 227 -8.80 3.95 -0.28
CA TRP A 227 -9.03 2.83 0.65
C TRP A 227 -7.81 1.90 0.77
N THR A 228 -7.16 1.60 -0.35
CA THR A 228 -6.01 0.69 -0.36
C THR A 228 -4.72 1.36 0.15
N CYS A 229 -4.69 2.69 0.20
CA CYS A 229 -3.63 3.43 0.89
C CYS A 229 -3.83 3.30 2.41
N PRO A 230 -2.83 2.84 3.18
CA PRO A 230 -2.97 2.74 4.64
C PRO A 230 -3.21 4.07 5.35
N LEU A 231 -2.84 5.19 4.72
CA LEU A 231 -3.06 6.55 5.23
C LEU A 231 -4.38 7.16 4.75
N HIS A 232 -5.09 6.46 3.86
CA HIS A 232 -6.28 6.99 3.18
C HIS A 232 -6.06 8.33 2.47
N ASN A 233 -4.83 8.57 1.96
CA ASN A 233 -4.45 9.78 1.24
C ASN A 233 -5.51 10.19 0.21
N HIS A 234 -5.72 11.51 0.05
CA HIS A 234 -6.66 12.14 -0.87
C HIS A 234 -6.21 12.08 -2.34
N ILE A 235 -5.94 10.87 -2.83
CA ILE A 235 -5.25 10.62 -4.11
C ILE A 235 -5.95 11.26 -5.32
N PRO A 236 -7.26 11.06 -5.56
CA PRO A 236 -7.92 11.68 -6.70
C PRO A 236 -7.85 13.21 -6.66
N ASP A 237 -7.95 13.78 -5.46
CA ASP A 237 -7.99 15.23 -5.24
C ASP A 237 -6.62 15.88 -5.43
N PHE A 238 -5.54 15.33 -4.85
CA PHE A 238 -4.21 15.90 -5.07
C PHE A 238 -3.76 15.74 -6.53
N ILE A 239 -4.16 14.67 -7.22
CA ILE A 239 -3.84 14.50 -8.65
C ILE A 239 -4.59 15.54 -9.49
N ARG A 240 -5.85 15.82 -9.15
CA ARG A 240 -6.61 16.90 -9.79
C ARG A 240 -5.93 18.25 -9.58
N LEU A 241 -5.45 18.55 -8.37
CA LEU A 241 -4.70 19.79 -8.08
C LEU A 241 -3.40 19.89 -8.90
N VAL A 242 -2.67 18.79 -9.09
CA VAL A 242 -1.51 18.75 -9.99
C VAL A 242 -1.90 19.08 -11.43
N ASN A 243 -3.00 18.50 -11.93
CA ASN A 243 -3.51 18.79 -13.27
C ASN A 243 -3.95 20.25 -13.45
N GLU A 244 -4.37 20.91 -12.36
CA GLU A 244 -4.70 22.34 -12.32
C GLU A 244 -3.46 23.24 -12.08
N GLY A 245 -2.25 22.67 -11.93
CA GLY A 245 -1.02 23.40 -11.64
C GLY A 245 -0.88 23.90 -10.19
N LYS A 246 -1.75 23.45 -9.28
CA LYS A 246 -1.84 23.91 -7.89
C LYS A 246 -0.98 23.06 -6.95
N ILE A 247 0.33 23.15 -7.13
CA ILE A 247 1.30 22.29 -6.43
C ILE A 247 1.31 22.49 -4.91
N ILE A 248 1.22 23.74 -4.44
CA ILE A 248 1.22 24.03 -3.00
C ILE A 248 -0.03 23.45 -2.33
N GLU A 249 -1.20 23.63 -2.93
CA GLU A 249 -2.45 23.07 -2.42
C GLU A 249 -2.42 21.54 -2.43
N ALA A 250 -1.83 20.93 -3.46
CA ALA A 250 -1.61 19.49 -3.51
C ALA A 250 -0.67 19.02 -2.38
N ALA A 251 0.39 19.77 -2.09
CA ALA A 251 1.35 19.45 -1.03
C ALA A 251 0.71 19.54 0.36
N GLU A 252 -0.09 20.57 0.62
CA GLU A 252 -0.88 20.68 1.85
C GLU A 252 -1.82 19.49 2.01
N LEU A 253 -2.52 19.12 0.93
CA LEU A 253 -3.44 17.99 0.95
C LEU A 253 -2.74 16.64 1.20
N CYS A 254 -1.54 16.43 0.64
CA CYS A 254 -0.71 15.26 0.94
C CYS A 254 -0.29 15.21 2.42
N HIS A 255 0.00 16.37 3.03
CA HIS A 255 0.45 16.45 4.42
C HIS A 255 -0.68 16.35 5.45
N GLN A 256 -1.94 16.50 5.05
CA GLN A 256 -3.08 16.30 5.95
C GLN A 256 -3.19 14.85 6.46
N SER A 257 -2.81 13.87 5.65
CA SER A 257 -2.89 12.44 5.98
C SER A 257 -1.54 11.75 6.15
N SER A 258 -0.44 12.41 5.78
CA SER A 258 0.91 11.83 5.85
C SER A 258 1.93 12.81 6.44
N SER A 259 2.70 12.37 7.43
CA SER A 259 3.81 13.14 7.97
C SER A 259 5.06 13.15 7.07
N LEU A 260 5.18 12.17 6.16
CA LEU A 260 6.38 11.91 5.35
C LEU A 260 6.07 11.61 3.86
N PRO A 261 5.22 12.40 3.17
CA PRO A 261 4.77 12.09 1.81
C PRO A 261 5.90 12.04 0.78
N GLU A 262 6.97 12.82 0.95
CA GLU A 262 8.15 12.82 0.09
C GLU A 262 8.93 11.50 0.14
N ILE A 263 8.84 10.78 1.27
CA ILE A 263 9.42 9.44 1.42
C ILE A 263 8.45 8.40 0.87
N CYS A 264 7.15 8.50 1.19
CA CYS A 264 6.13 7.59 0.68
C CYS A 264 6.11 7.54 -0.86
N GLY A 265 6.25 8.68 -1.54
CA GLY A 265 6.32 8.74 -3.00
C GLY A 265 7.49 7.95 -3.60
N ARG A 266 8.56 7.72 -2.83
CA ARG A 266 9.78 7.01 -3.27
C ARG A 266 9.76 5.52 -2.92
N VAL A 267 9.40 5.17 -1.68
CA VAL A 267 9.67 3.83 -1.13
C VAL A 267 8.43 2.98 -0.88
N CYS A 268 7.23 3.57 -0.94
CA CYS A 268 5.98 2.83 -0.75
C CYS A 268 5.83 1.72 -1.83
N PRO A 269 5.34 0.52 -1.51
CA PRO A 269 5.11 -0.53 -2.49
C PRO A 269 3.79 -0.28 -3.25
N GLN A 270 3.75 0.76 -4.10
CA GLN A 270 2.49 1.24 -4.67
C GLN A 270 1.78 0.18 -5.53
N ASP A 271 2.52 -0.74 -6.16
CA ASP A 271 1.98 -1.84 -6.98
C ASP A 271 1.10 -2.83 -6.22
N ARG A 272 1.25 -2.87 -4.89
CA ARG A 272 0.45 -3.66 -3.94
C ARG A 272 -0.59 -2.83 -3.20
N LEU A 273 -0.50 -1.50 -3.30
CA LEU A 273 -1.33 -0.54 -2.60
C LEU A 273 -2.15 0.29 -3.61
N CYS A 274 -2.00 1.61 -3.61
CA CYS A 274 -2.81 2.53 -4.39
C CYS A 274 -2.73 2.31 -5.91
N GLU A 275 -1.54 2.12 -6.49
CA GLU A 275 -1.39 1.80 -7.92
C GLU A 275 -1.86 0.38 -8.23
N GLY A 276 -1.71 -0.54 -7.27
CA GLY A 276 -2.22 -1.90 -7.34
C GLY A 276 -3.74 -1.97 -7.48
N ALA A 277 -4.43 -1.02 -6.84
CA ALA A 277 -5.87 -0.81 -6.80
C ALA A 277 -6.40 0.10 -7.93
N CYS A 278 -5.53 0.81 -8.65
CA CYS A 278 -5.95 1.77 -9.66
C CYS A 278 -6.73 1.10 -10.80
N THR A 279 -7.91 1.63 -11.14
CA THR A 279 -8.78 1.13 -12.23
C THR A 279 -8.06 1.09 -13.58
N MET A 280 -7.12 2.02 -13.83
CA MET A 280 -6.35 2.09 -15.07
C MET A 280 -5.30 0.98 -15.23
N LYS A 281 -4.98 0.24 -14.15
CA LYS A 281 -3.93 -0.79 -14.15
C LYS A 281 -4.09 -1.83 -15.26
N THR A 282 -5.32 -2.25 -15.56
CA THR A 282 -5.61 -3.29 -16.57
C THR A 282 -5.91 -2.73 -17.97
N GLN A 283 -5.96 -1.41 -18.14
CA GLN A 283 -6.28 -0.77 -19.43
C GLN A 283 -5.03 -0.25 -20.14
N GLY A 284 -4.23 0.55 -19.44
CA GLY A 284 -3.01 1.17 -19.99
C GLY A 284 -1.89 1.32 -18.96
N GLY A 285 -1.98 0.59 -17.84
CA GLY A 285 -1.12 0.76 -16.67
C GLY A 285 -1.68 1.79 -15.68
N ALA A 286 -1.39 1.60 -14.40
CA ALA A 286 -1.89 2.48 -13.34
C ALA A 286 -1.41 3.93 -13.54
N VAL A 287 -2.15 4.89 -12.99
CA VAL A 287 -1.63 6.24 -12.76
C VAL A 287 -0.42 6.13 -11.84
N THR A 288 0.67 6.84 -12.14
CA THR A 288 1.91 6.74 -11.35
C THR A 288 1.86 7.58 -10.06
N ILE A 289 0.91 7.24 -9.19
CA ILE A 289 0.58 7.96 -7.95
C ILE A 289 1.82 8.27 -7.10
N GLY A 290 2.74 7.32 -6.95
CA GLY A 290 3.96 7.54 -6.15
C GLY A 290 4.87 8.62 -6.74
N ASN A 291 5.04 8.63 -8.07
CA ASN A 291 5.85 9.65 -8.73
C ASN A 291 5.17 11.03 -8.71
N LEU A 292 3.84 11.09 -8.78
CA LEU A 292 3.10 12.35 -8.63
C LEU A 292 3.22 12.89 -7.21
N GLU A 293 3.10 12.05 -6.18
CA GLU A 293 3.31 12.42 -4.77
C GLU A 293 4.74 12.95 -4.53
N ARG A 294 5.74 12.28 -5.12
CA ARG A 294 7.12 12.79 -5.15
C ARG A 294 7.22 14.15 -5.84
N TYR A 295 6.64 14.30 -7.04
CA TYR A 295 6.68 15.55 -7.79
C TYR A 295 6.06 16.71 -7.01
N ILE A 296 4.89 16.49 -6.39
CA ILE A 296 4.21 17.47 -5.55
C ILE A 296 5.13 17.94 -4.43
N THR A 297 5.67 17.00 -3.66
CA THR A 297 6.44 17.29 -2.45
C THR A 297 7.79 17.92 -2.76
N ASP A 298 8.54 17.37 -3.73
CA ASP A 298 9.82 17.92 -4.17
C ASP A 298 9.65 19.35 -4.72
N SER A 299 8.63 19.58 -5.56
CA SER A 299 8.37 20.88 -6.16
C SER A 299 7.94 21.93 -5.13
N ALA A 300 7.05 21.56 -4.19
CA ALA A 300 6.62 22.48 -3.14
C ALA A 300 7.81 22.90 -2.25
N LEU A 301 8.65 21.95 -1.83
CA LEU A 301 9.86 22.25 -1.06
C LEU A 301 10.82 23.18 -1.83
N ALA A 302 10.99 22.96 -3.14
CA ALA A 302 11.80 23.82 -4.00
C ALA A 302 11.22 25.24 -4.16
N MET A 303 9.89 25.38 -4.11
CA MET A 303 9.19 26.68 -4.11
C MET A 303 9.27 27.41 -2.75
N GLY A 304 9.94 26.84 -1.75
CA GLY A 304 10.08 27.41 -0.41
C GLY A 304 8.92 27.09 0.53
N TRP A 305 7.93 26.30 0.08
CA TRP A 305 6.87 25.81 0.96
C TRP A 305 7.44 24.83 1.99
N ARG A 306 6.90 24.89 3.21
CA ARG A 306 7.24 23.99 4.32
C ARG A 306 5.97 23.68 5.10
N PRO A 307 5.79 22.44 5.59
CA PRO A 307 4.67 22.15 6.48
C PRO A 307 4.87 22.89 7.80
N GLN A 308 3.77 23.38 8.37
CA GLN A 308 3.77 24.14 9.62
C GLN A 308 2.90 23.43 10.66
N ALA A 309 3.18 23.65 11.96
CA ALA A 309 2.36 23.12 13.05
C ALA A 309 0.95 23.76 13.09
N GLY A 310 0.77 24.93 12.46
CA GLY A 310 -0.45 25.73 12.48
C GLY A 310 -0.55 26.62 13.71
N ASP A 311 -1.62 27.42 13.79
CA ASP A 311 -1.93 28.27 14.95
C ASP A 311 -2.56 27.43 16.07
N VAL A 312 -1.72 26.76 16.85
CA VAL A 312 -2.14 25.84 17.91
C VAL A 312 -1.73 26.39 19.27
N SER A 313 -2.63 26.34 20.24
CA SER A 313 -2.33 26.76 21.61
C SER A 313 -1.32 25.81 22.24
N PRO A 314 -0.18 26.30 22.75
CA PRO A 314 0.79 25.47 23.44
C PRO A 314 0.14 24.77 24.62
N ARG A 315 0.47 23.50 24.82
CA ARG A 315 0.06 22.72 25.97
C ARG A 315 1.22 22.53 26.94
N GLU A 316 0.89 22.14 28.17
CA GLU A 316 1.89 21.93 29.21
C GLU A 316 2.54 20.54 29.12
N GLU A 317 1.82 19.55 28.56
CA GLU A 317 2.30 18.18 28.52
C GLU A 317 3.57 18.02 27.69
N ARG A 318 4.44 17.13 28.16
CA ARG A 318 5.70 16.74 27.54
C ARG A 318 5.69 15.25 27.23
N VAL A 319 6.06 14.91 26.00
CA VAL A 319 6.13 13.52 25.54
C VAL A 319 7.53 13.19 25.04
N ALA A 320 8.08 12.09 25.54
CA ALA A 320 9.32 11.53 25.04
C ALA A 320 9.02 10.46 23.97
N VAL A 321 9.59 10.63 22.79
CA VAL A 321 9.50 9.69 21.67
C VAL A 321 10.84 8.97 21.54
N ILE A 322 10.86 7.66 21.76
CA ILE A 322 12.09 6.85 21.70
C ILE A 322 12.19 6.18 20.33
N GLY A 323 13.12 6.65 19.51
CA GLY A 323 13.37 6.25 18.13
C GLY A 323 12.87 7.30 17.13
N ALA A 324 13.76 7.83 16.31
CA ALA A 324 13.51 8.79 15.25
C ALA A 324 13.24 8.11 13.88
N GLY A 325 12.71 6.88 13.89
CA GLY A 325 12.20 6.21 12.68
C GLY A 325 10.84 6.77 12.23
N PRO A 326 10.25 6.24 11.13
CA PRO A 326 8.97 6.73 10.60
C PRO A 326 7.84 6.81 11.65
N ALA A 327 7.75 5.83 12.54
CA ALA A 327 6.73 5.79 13.58
C ALA A 327 6.92 6.91 14.62
N GLY A 328 8.15 7.11 15.11
CA GLY A 328 8.44 8.18 16.06
C GLY A 328 8.31 9.56 15.44
N LEU A 329 8.79 9.74 14.20
CA LEU A 329 8.64 10.98 13.44
C LEU A 329 7.16 11.33 13.18
N GLY A 330 6.34 10.35 12.81
CA GLY A 330 4.89 10.56 12.65
C GLY A 330 4.21 10.89 13.98
N CYS A 331 4.56 10.19 15.06
CA CYS A 331 4.05 10.51 16.40
C CYS A 331 4.41 11.94 16.83
N ALA A 332 5.67 12.33 16.66
CA ALA A 332 6.16 13.65 17.01
C ALA A 332 5.46 14.76 16.20
N ASP A 333 5.27 14.57 14.88
CA ASP A 333 4.55 15.50 14.01
C ASP A 333 3.11 15.74 14.49
N ILE A 334 2.35 14.66 14.71
CA ILE A 334 0.95 14.77 15.15
C ILE A 334 0.82 15.40 16.54
N LEU A 335 1.70 15.03 17.49
CA LEU A 335 1.70 15.62 18.83
C LEU A 335 2.06 17.11 18.81
N THR A 336 3.05 17.48 18.01
CA THR A 336 3.47 18.89 17.86
C THR A 336 2.35 19.73 17.24
N ARG A 337 1.64 19.21 16.24
CA ARG A 337 0.42 19.81 15.67
C ARG A 337 -0.76 19.88 16.65
N ALA A 338 -0.70 19.13 17.74
CA ALA A 338 -1.66 19.23 18.83
C ALA A 338 -1.21 20.18 19.95
N GLY A 339 -0.06 20.86 19.79
CA GLY A 339 0.49 21.81 20.76
C GLY A 339 1.30 21.18 21.90
N VAL A 340 1.57 19.87 21.83
CA VAL A 340 2.33 19.12 22.84
C VAL A 340 3.83 19.32 22.64
N LYS A 341 4.61 19.42 23.73
CA LYS A 341 6.07 19.50 23.66
C LYS A 341 6.65 18.11 23.46
N VAL A 342 7.47 17.93 22.41
CA VAL A 342 8.01 16.61 22.05
C VAL A 342 9.53 16.63 22.04
N ASP A 343 10.11 15.69 22.78
CA ASP A 343 11.54 15.37 22.78
C ASP A 343 11.71 13.98 22.12
N VAL A 344 12.50 13.88 21.06
CA VAL A 344 12.78 12.64 20.32
C VAL A 344 14.19 12.18 20.62
N PHE A 345 14.35 10.95 21.12
CA PHE A 345 15.64 10.35 21.43
C PHE A 345 16.00 9.30 20.38
N ASP A 346 17.20 9.34 19.82
CA ASP A 346 17.69 8.29 18.91
C ASP A 346 19.18 8.01 19.13
N ARG A 347 19.55 6.74 19.01
CA ARG A 347 20.93 6.29 19.16
C ARG A 347 21.84 6.67 17.99
N HIS A 348 21.26 6.96 16.83
CA HIS A 348 22.00 7.30 15.61
C HIS A 348 22.28 8.80 15.54
N PRO A 349 23.29 9.23 14.75
CA PRO A 349 23.63 10.64 14.59
C PRO A 349 22.65 11.42 13.70
N GLU A 350 21.72 10.74 13.02
CA GLU A 350 20.72 11.36 12.14
C GLU A 350 19.35 10.72 12.34
N ILE A 351 18.28 11.47 12.08
CA ILE A 351 16.91 10.97 12.15
C ILE A 351 16.62 9.99 11.00
N GLY A 352 15.47 9.33 11.03
CA GLY A 352 14.91 8.52 9.95
C GLY A 352 15.07 7.01 10.16
N GLY A 353 15.91 6.56 11.10
CA GLY A 353 16.13 5.14 11.37
C GLY A 353 16.51 4.37 10.10
N LEU A 354 15.73 3.34 9.73
CA LEU A 354 15.96 2.59 8.49
C LEU A 354 15.77 3.42 7.21
N LEU A 355 15.03 4.53 7.22
CA LEU A 355 14.98 5.44 6.07
C LEU A 355 16.36 6.02 5.75
N THR A 356 17.15 6.29 6.78
CA THR A 356 18.48 6.87 6.64
C THR A 356 19.54 5.79 6.49
N PHE A 357 19.58 4.80 7.40
CA PHE A 357 20.70 3.86 7.45
C PHE A 357 20.42 2.50 6.81
N GLY A 358 19.15 2.16 6.57
CA GLY A 358 18.76 0.86 6.00
C GLY A 358 18.55 0.93 4.49
N ILE A 359 17.68 1.83 4.03
CA ILE A 359 17.36 2.02 2.62
C ILE A 359 18.53 2.73 1.95
N PRO A 360 19.13 2.21 0.87
CA PRO A 360 20.26 2.87 0.23
C PRO A 360 19.93 4.23 -0.41
N PRO A 361 20.91 5.14 -0.54
CA PRO A 361 20.70 6.47 -1.15
C PRO A 361 20.17 6.42 -2.59
N PHE A 362 20.46 5.36 -3.36
CA PHE A 362 20.00 5.24 -4.75
C PHE A 362 18.49 4.96 -4.88
N LYS A 363 17.80 4.71 -3.76
CA LYS A 363 16.33 4.60 -3.66
C LYS A 363 15.69 5.79 -2.95
N LEU A 364 16.40 6.41 -2.02
CA LEU A 364 15.92 7.49 -1.18
C LEU A 364 17.09 8.39 -0.81
N ASP A 365 17.14 9.58 -1.39
CA ASP A 365 18.14 10.59 -1.06
C ASP A 365 18.16 10.91 0.45
N LYS A 366 19.36 10.95 1.03
CA LYS A 366 19.57 11.23 2.46
C LYS A 366 19.51 12.70 2.78
N GLY A 367 19.75 13.58 1.81
CA GLY A 367 19.53 15.02 1.96
C GLY A 367 18.08 15.33 2.36
N LEU A 368 17.11 14.52 1.90
CA LEU A 368 15.70 14.66 2.24
C LEU A 368 15.41 14.52 3.73
N LEU A 369 16.11 13.61 4.41
CA LEU A 369 15.94 13.40 5.85
C LEU A 369 16.58 14.54 6.67
N ALA A 370 17.68 15.12 6.18
CA ALA A 370 18.26 16.32 6.77
C ALA A 370 17.29 17.51 6.66
N VAL A 371 16.71 17.74 5.48
CA VAL A 371 15.67 18.77 5.29
C VAL A 371 14.47 18.51 6.21
N ARG A 372 14.02 17.25 6.32
CA ARG A 372 12.91 16.91 7.22
C ARG A 372 13.24 17.17 8.70
N ARG A 373 14.49 16.93 9.12
CA ARG A 373 14.96 17.27 10.47
C ARG A 373 14.88 18.77 10.73
N GLU A 374 15.32 19.59 9.78
CA GLU A 374 15.25 21.06 9.89
C GLU A 374 13.80 21.53 10.04
N ILE A 375 12.89 20.99 9.20
CA ILE A 375 11.46 21.31 9.23
C ILE A 375 10.86 20.97 10.60
N PHE A 376 11.08 19.74 11.07
CA PHE A 376 10.53 19.29 12.35
C PHE A 376 11.13 20.03 13.55
N SER A 377 12.42 20.38 13.48
CA SER A 377 13.05 21.22 14.50
C SER A 377 12.43 22.62 14.52
N ALA A 378 12.16 23.21 13.36
CA ALA A 378 11.50 24.51 13.24
C ALA A 378 10.04 24.47 13.71
N MET A 379 9.38 23.31 13.66
CA MET A 379 8.05 23.10 14.24
C MET A 379 8.08 22.98 15.77
N GLY A 380 9.26 22.84 16.39
CA GLY A 380 9.45 22.79 17.84
C GLY A 380 9.89 21.43 18.40
N ILE A 381 10.02 20.41 17.56
CA ILE A 381 10.47 19.07 17.98
C ILE A 381 11.96 19.13 18.36
N GLN A 382 12.29 18.66 19.56
CA GLN A 382 13.68 18.58 20.02
C GLN A 382 14.26 17.21 19.73
N PHE A 383 15.42 17.14 19.08
CA PHE A 383 16.08 15.88 18.75
C PHE A 383 17.35 15.66 19.60
N HIS A 384 17.34 14.60 20.40
CA HIS A 384 18.46 14.10 21.20
C HIS A 384 19.10 12.92 20.46
N LEU A 385 19.98 13.23 19.51
CA LEU A 385 20.67 12.24 18.65
C LEU A 385 21.95 11.72 19.32
N ASN A 386 22.44 10.55 18.91
CA ASN A 386 23.51 9.82 19.59
C ASN A 386 23.21 9.51 21.08
N HIS A 387 21.93 9.36 21.43
CA HIS A 387 21.49 9.02 22.79
C HIS A 387 20.72 7.69 22.76
N GLU A 388 21.37 6.62 23.22
CA GLU A 388 20.73 5.32 23.38
C GLU A 388 20.01 5.22 24.72
N VAL A 389 18.69 5.20 24.69
CA VAL A 389 17.86 4.99 25.89
C VAL A 389 18.08 3.57 26.42
N GLY A 390 18.38 3.47 27.72
CA GLY A 390 18.82 2.26 28.41
C GLY A 390 20.34 2.16 28.57
N ARG A 391 21.12 2.98 27.87
CA ARG A 391 22.59 3.04 28.00
C ARG A 391 23.09 4.42 28.40
N ASP A 392 22.77 5.43 27.60
CA ASP A 392 23.21 6.82 27.78
C ASP A 392 22.19 7.63 28.60
N VAL A 393 20.90 7.28 28.51
CA VAL A 393 19.80 7.84 29.31
C VAL A 393 19.01 6.70 29.95
N ALA A 394 18.76 6.73 31.25
CA ALA A 394 17.99 5.66 31.89
C ALA A 394 16.51 5.78 31.53
N PHE A 395 15.88 4.65 31.21
CA PHE A 395 14.44 4.63 30.90
C PHE A 395 13.57 5.11 32.07
N ALA A 396 14.01 4.85 33.31
CA ALA A 396 13.31 5.30 34.51
C ALA A 396 13.29 6.83 34.65
N ASP A 397 14.34 7.53 34.20
CA ASP A 397 14.40 8.99 34.24
C ASP A 397 13.37 9.57 33.26
N LEU A 398 13.28 9.01 32.05
CA LEU A 398 12.26 9.42 31.08
C LEU A 398 10.83 9.18 31.58
N LEU A 399 10.59 8.08 32.31
CA LEU A 399 9.28 7.82 32.94
C LEU A 399 8.92 8.82 34.04
N ALA A 400 9.93 9.38 34.73
CA ALA A 400 9.71 10.36 35.79
C ALA A 400 9.53 11.79 35.24
N ASP A 401 10.24 12.11 34.15
CA ASP A 401 10.35 13.48 33.63
C ASP A 401 9.31 13.85 32.56
N TYR A 402 8.60 12.87 32.00
CA TYR A 402 7.63 13.06 30.91
C TYR A 402 6.26 12.50 31.26
N ASP A 403 5.21 13.15 30.75
CA ASP A 403 3.81 12.75 30.98
C ASP A 403 3.42 11.49 30.20
N ALA A 404 4.07 11.26 29.05
CA ALA A 404 3.91 10.03 28.28
C ALA A 404 5.17 9.69 27.49
N LEU A 405 5.31 8.39 27.18
CA LEU A 405 6.39 7.87 26.35
C LEU A 405 5.80 7.13 25.15
N PHE A 406 6.39 7.33 23.97
CA PHE A 406 6.12 6.54 22.77
C PHE A 406 7.35 5.72 22.38
N LEU A 407 7.17 4.40 22.20
CA LEU A 407 8.25 3.49 21.81
C LEU A 407 8.21 3.20 20.30
N GLY A 408 9.09 3.87 19.56
CA GLY A 408 9.27 3.77 18.10
C GLY A 408 10.61 3.13 17.69
N VAL A 409 11.18 2.24 18.52
CA VAL A 409 12.55 1.70 18.37
C VAL A 409 12.76 0.77 17.17
N GLY A 410 11.69 0.32 16.52
CA GLY A 410 11.76 -0.61 15.38
C GLY A 410 12.30 -1.99 15.74
N THR A 411 12.79 -2.73 14.73
CA THR A 411 13.29 -4.10 14.89
C THR A 411 14.74 -4.20 14.42
N TYR A 412 15.68 -4.19 15.37
CA TYR A 412 17.12 -4.34 15.11
C TYR A 412 17.66 -5.76 15.36
N GLY A 413 16.80 -6.68 15.82
CA GLY A 413 17.16 -8.09 16.00
C GLY A 413 17.54 -8.74 14.68
N LEU A 414 18.78 -9.19 14.57
CA LEU A 414 19.28 -9.90 13.39
C LEU A 414 18.74 -11.34 13.41
N MET A 415 18.27 -11.81 12.26
CA MET A 415 17.89 -13.21 12.10
C MET A 415 19.11 -14.04 11.72
N ALA A 416 19.46 -15.02 12.55
CA ALA A 416 20.42 -16.06 12.16
C ALA A 416 19.80 -16.99 11.11
N ALA A 417 20.59 -17.38 10.11
CA ALA A 417 20.18 -18.37 9.13
C ALA A 417 20.17 -19.80 9.74
N GLY A 418 20.92 -20.01 10.82
CA GLY A 418 21.06 -21.31 11.49
C GLY A 418 21.88 -22.30 10.67
N LEU A 419 22.78 -21.80 9.82
CA LEU A 419 23.58 -22.61 8.92
C LEU A 419 24.90 -23.02 9.59
N GLU A 420 25.32 -24.26 9.35
CA GLU A 420 26.68 -24.69 9.69
C GLU A 420 27.70 -23.75 8.99
N GLY A 421 28.63 -23.19 9.76
CA GLY A 421 29.66 -22.27 9.24
C GLY A 421 29.22 -20.82 9.05
N GLU A 422 28.04 -20.42 9.51
CA GLU A 422 27.52 -19.04 9.42
C GLU A 422 28.42 -18.00 10.12
N ASP A 423 29.20 -18.41 11.12
CA ASP A 423 30.17 -17.57 11.84
C ASP A 423 31.51 -17.37 11.09
N ALA A 424 31.61 -17.82 9.84
CA ALA A 424 32.83 -17.68 9.05
C ALA A 424 33.12 -16.21 8.70
N PRO A 425 34.39 -15.74 8.82
CA PRO A 425 34.77 -14.42 8.33
C PRO A 425 34.38 -14.24 6.85
N GLY A 426 33.67 -13.15 6.56
CA GLY A 426 33.10 -12.84 5.24
C GLY A 426 31.62 -13.21 5.08
N VAL A 427 31.01 -13.88 6.06
CA VAL A 427 29.54 -13.93 6.20
C VAL A 427 29.10 -12.66 6.94
N ILE A 428 28.24 -11.87 6.32
CA ILE A 428 27.86 -10.54 6.81
C ILE A 428 26.34 -10.47 6.88
N GLN A 429 25.82 -9.96 7.99
CA GLN A 429 24.40 -9.70 8.14
C GLN A 429 23.98 -8.48 7.31
N ALA A 430 22.79 -8.54 6.72
CA ALA A 430 22.33 -7.55 5.76
C ALA A 430 22.26 -6.12 6.34
N LEU A 431 21.69 -5.98 7.54
CA LEU A 431 21.51 -4.68 8.17
C LEU A 431 22.85 -4.00 8.48
N PRO A 432 23.83 -4.65 9.16
CA PRO A 432 25.17 -4.08 9.33
C PRO A 432 25.85 -3.66 8.02
N PHE A 433 25.73 -4.48 6.96
CA PHE A 433 26.30 -4.16 5.65
C PHE A 433 25.71 -2.87 5.06
N LEU A 434 24.39 -2.72 5.11
CA LEU A 434 23.68 -1.54 4.58
C LEU A 434 23.97 -0.28 5.41
N ILE A 435 23.98 -0.40 6.74
CA ILE A 435 24.31 0.71 7.65
C ILE A 435 25.75 1.18 7.41
N ALA A 436 26.71 0.26 7.38
CA ALA A 436 28.12 0.59 7.15
C ALA A 436 28.31 1.28 5.79
N SER A 437 27.68 0.76 4.74
CA SER A 437 27.75 1.38 3.41
C SER A 437 27.12 2.77 3.40
N THR A 438 25.98 2.97 4.05
CA THR A 438 25.30 4.27 4.02
C THR A 438 26.04 5.32 4.83
N ARG A 439 26.59 4.93 5.99
CA ARG A 439 27.43 5.82 6.81
C ARG A 439 28.62 6.35 6.03
N GLU A 440 29.32 5.49 5.29
CA GLU A 440 30.46 5.91 4.48
C GLU A 440 30.04 6.84 3.33
N VAL A 441 28.94 6.55 2.63
CA VAL A 441 28.41 7.43 1.56
C VAL A 441 28.02 8.81 2.11
N MET A 442 27.54 8.87 3.35
CA MET A 442 27.21 10.12 4.04
C MET A 442 28.44 10.83 4.62
N GLY A 443 29.65 10.25 4.54
CA GLY A 443 30.86 10.82 5.13
C GLY A 443 30.87 10.80 6.67
N LEU A 444 30.07 9.93 7.29
CA LEU A 444 30.06 9.78 8.75
C LEU A 444 31.29 9.01 9.24
N GLU A 445 31.69 9.27 10.47
CA GLU A 445 32.83 8.58 11.10
C GLU A 445 32.65 7.06 11.09
N SER A 446 33.78 6.34 10.96
CA SER A 446 33.79 4.89 11.00
C SER A 446 33.26 4.39 12.34
N SER A 447 32.33 3.43 12.29
CA SER A 447 31.77 2.82 13.50
C SER A 447 32.38 1.45 13.70
N GLY A 448 32.88 1.18 14.91
CA GLY A 448 33.30 -0.17 15.30
C GLY A 448 32.13 -1.16 15.36
N GLU A 449 30.90 -0.68 15.54
CA GLU A 449 29.67 -1.49 15.53
C GLU A 449 29.28 -1.92 14.10
N TYR A 450 29.51 -1.05 13.12
CA TYR A 450 29.18 -1.28 11.71
C TYR A 450 30.42 -1.14 10.82
N PRO A 451 31.38 -2.08 10.90
CA PRO A 451 32.61 -2.00 10.11
C PRO A 451 32.29 -2.15 8.62
N LEU A 452 32.84 -1.25 7.80
CA LEU A 452 32.74 -1.37 6.35
C LEU A 452 33.48 -2.63 5.89
N THR A 453 32.78 -3.48 5.15
CA THR A 453 33.40 -4.68 4.59
C THR A 453 33.83 -4.41 3.16
N ASP A 454 35.13 -4.53 2.92
CA ASP A 454 35.67 -4.50 1.56
C ASP A 454 35.18 -5.74 0.78
N ILE A 455 34.48 -5.48 -0.32
CA ILE A 455 33.96 -6.48 -1.25
C ILE A 455 34.40 -6.22 -2.70
N GLU A 456 35.32 -5.27 -2.90
CA GLU A 456 35.81 -4.93 -4.23
C GLU A 456 36.51 -6.14 -4.87
N GLY A 457 36.15 -6.46 -6.11
CA GLY A 457 36.68 -7.61 -6.84
C GLY A 457 36.24 -8.98 -6.29
N LYS A 458 35.34 -9.04 -5.31
CA LYS A 458 34.88 -10.31 -4.70
C LYS A 458 33.58 -10.82 -5.33
N HIS A 459 33.34 -12.12 -5.20
CA HIS A 459 32.08 -12.77 -5.60
C HIS A 459 31.11 -12.76 -4.40
N VAL A 460 29.98 -12.07 -4.54
CA VAL A 460 29.01 -11.87 -3.47
C VAL A 460 27.75 -12.70 -3.73
N VAL A 461 27.32 -13.47 -2.73
CA VAL A 461 26.04 -14.19 -2.74
C VAL A 461 25.14 -13.62 -1.64
N VAL A 462 23.96 -13.11 -2.02
CA VAL A 462 22.95 -12.62 -1.08
C VAL A 462 21.86 -13.67 -0.93
N LEU A 463 21.62 -14.11 0.30
CA LEU A 463 20.60 -15.11 0.64
C LEU A 463 19.29 -14.39 0.98
N GLY A 464 18.28 -14.49 0.12
CA GLY A 464 16.97 -13.86 0.32
C GLY A 464 16.33 -13.31 -0.95
N GLY A 465 15.10 -12.79 -0.83
CA GLY A 465 14.36 -12.21 -1.94
C GLY A 465 13.44 -11.04 -1.57
N GLY A 466 13.61 -10.47 -0.37
CA GLY A 466 12.88 -9.27 0.07
C GLY A 466 13.56 -7.98 -0.39
N ASP A 467 12.98 -6.83 -0.03
CA ASP A 467 13.57 -5.53 -0.33
C ASP A 467 14.96 -5.36 0.26
N THR A 468 15.20 -5.84 1.48
CA THR A 468 16.55 -5.88 2.07
C THR A 468 17.56 -6.63 1.21
N ALA A 469 17.15 -7.74 0.59
CA ALA A 469 18.03 -8.49 -0.31
C ALA A 469 18.33 -7.67 -1.58
N MET A 470 17.33 -7.02 -2.17
CA MET A 470 17.53 -6.14 -3.33
C MET A 470 18.46 -4.98 -3.00
N ASP A 471 18.33 -4.41 -1.81
CA ASP A 471 19.19 -3.31 -1.34
C ASP A 471 20.64 -3.79 -1.15
N CYS A 472 20.86 -4.97 -0.58
CA CYS A 472 22.19 -5.57 -0.47
C CYS A 472 22.81 -5.86 -1.84
N LEU A 473 22.04 -6.47 -2.76
CA LEU A 473 22.51 -6.82 -4.11
C LEU A 473 22.99 -5.58 -4.86
N ARG A 474 22.14 -4.55 -4.91
CA ARG A 474 22.41 -3.32 -5.66
C ARG A 474 23.50 -2.45 -5.01
N THR A 475 23.64 -2.53 -3.69
CA THR A 475 24.77 -1.92 -2.96
C THR A 475 26.08 -2.65 -3.26
N ALA A 476 26.08 -3.99 -3.30
CA ALA A 476 27.26 -4.78 -3.62
C ALA A 476 27.80 -4.50 -5.04
N VAL A 477 26.91 -4.32 -6.02
CA VAL A 477 27.29 -3.89 -7.37
C VAL A 477 28.03 -2.56 -7.35
N ARG A 478 27.49 -1.55 -6.65
CA ARG A 478 28.10 -0.19 -6.54
C ARG A 478 29.40 -0.16 -5.76
N ARG A 479 29.63 -1.17 -4.91
CA ARG A 479 30.88 -1.36 -4.14
C ARG A 479 31.93 -2.16 -4.91
N GLY A 480 31.73 -2.41 -6.20
CA GLY A 480 32.75 -3.02 -7.07
C GLY A 480 32.89 -4.53 -6.92
N ALA A 481 31.87 -5.24 -6.43
CA ALA A 481 31.88 -6.70 -6.42
C ALA A 481 32.06 -7.25 -7.86
N ALA A 482 32.95 -8.23 -8.03
CA ALA A 482 33.23 -8.85 -9.35
C ALA A 482 32.00 -9.59 -9.92
N SER A 483 31.18 -10.17 -9.05
CA SER A 483 29.87 -10.73 -9.43
C SER A 483 28.93 -10.73 -8.25
N VAL A 484 27.64 -10.52 -8.50
CA VAL A 484 26.60 -10.52 -7.45
C VAL A 484 25.50 -11.51 -7.82
N THR A 485 25.24 -12.46 -6.92
CA THR A 485 24.20 -13.48 -7.08
C THR A 485 23.13 -13.37 -5.99
N CYS A 486 21.87 -13.32 -6.41
CA CYS A 486 20.71 -13.49 -5.54
C CYS A 486 20.35 -14.97 -5.46
N ALA A 487 20.34 -15.54 -4.26
CA ALA A 487 19.89 -16.91 -4.03
C ALA A 487 18.58 -16.93 -3.23
N TYR A 488 17.51 -17.43 -3.86
CA TYR A 488 16.17 -17.39 -3.30
C TYR A 488 15.47 -18.75 -3.35
N ARG A 489 14.85 -19.12 -2.22
CA ARG A 489 14.24 -20.45 -2.00
C ARG A 489 12.90 -20.70 -2.70
N ARG A 490 12.35 -19.73 -3.43
CA ARG A 490 11.08 -19.86 -4.17
C ARG A 490 11.25 -19.37 -5.61
N ASP A 491 10.19 -19.50 -6.40
CA ASP A 491 10.11 -18.92 -7.74
C ASP A 491 10.10 -17.38 -7.72
N GLU A 492 10.29 -16.78 -8.89
CA GLU A 492 10.31 -15.32 -9.08
C GLU A 492 8.96 -14.68 -8.76
N GLN A 493 7.85 -15.35 -9.10
CA GLN A 493 6.50 -14.82 -8.89
C GLN A 493 6.17 -14.65 -7.40
N SER A 494 6.75 -15.50 -6.56
CA SER A 494 6.59 -15.49 -5.10
C SER A 494 7.62 -14.61 -4.38
N MET A 495 8.42 -13.83 -5.11
CA MET A 495 9.43 -12.96 -4.51
C MET A 495 8.77 -11.80 -3.75
N PRO A 496 9.10 -11.59 -2.44
CA PRO A 496 8.46 -10.56 -1.63
C PRO A 496 9.02 -9.16 -1.88
N GLY A 497 10.22 -9.02 -2.47
CA GLY A 497 10.78 -7.72 -2.83
C GLY A 497 9.94 -6.99 -3.89
N SER A 498 10.08 -5.68 -3.95
CA SER A 498 9.42 -4.85 -4.96
C SER A 498 9.79 -5.31 -6.38
N LYS A 499 8.79 -5.49 -7.25
CA LYS A 499 9.01 -5.92 -8.65
C LYS A 499 9.92 -4.95 -9.40
N LYS A 500 9.78 -3.65 -9.10
CA LYS A 500 10.63 -2.58 -9.64
C LYS A 500 12.09 -2.80 -9.25
N GLU A 501 12.35 -3.16 -8.01
CA GLU A 501 13.71 -3.36 -7.50
C GLU A 501 14.36 -4.64 -8.04
N VAL A 502 13.60 -5.71 -8.24
CA VAL A 502 14.06 -6.93 -8.91
C VAL A 502 14.50 -6.64 -10.35
N VAL A 503 13.70 -5.87 -11.10
CA VAL A 503 14.05 -5.44 -12.46
C VAL A 503 15.30 -4.58 -12.45
N ASN A 504 15.39 -3.60 -11.54
CA ASN A 504 16.56 -2.72 -11.45
C ASN A 504 17.85 -3.50 -11.13
N ALA A 505 17.79 -4.48 -10.22
CA ALA A 505 18.91 -5.34 -9.87
C ALA A 505 19.36 -6.20 -11.07
N ARG A 506 18.41 -6.77 -11.83
CA ARG A 506 18.71 -7.54 -13.04
C ARG A 506 19.36 -6.69 -14.13
N GLU A 507 18.81 -5.50 -14.40
CA GLU A 507 19.40 -4.51 -15.31
C GLU A 507 20.84 -4.13 -14.87
N GLU A 508 21.10 -4.12 -13.56
CA GLU A 508 22.43 -3.85 -12.99
C GLU A 508 23.38 -5.07 -13.03
N GLY A 509 22.98 -6.20 -13.62
CA GLY A 509 23.85 -7.36 -13.82
C GLY A 509 23.84 -8.38 -12.68
N VAL A 510 22.89 -8.29 -11.75
CA VAL A 510 22.70 -9.31 -10.71
C VAL A 510 22.19 -10.61 -11.32
N ALA A 511 22.87 -11.72 -11.01
CA ALA A 511 22.42 -13.05 -11.38
C ALA A 511 21.39 -13.58 -10.37
N PHE A 512 20.24 -14.08 -10.84
CA PHE A 512 19.21 -14.64 -9.97
C PHE A 512 19.19 -16.17 -10.02
N GLN A 513 19.36 -16.80 -8.87
CA GLN A 513 19.13 -18.22 -8.64
C GLN A 513 17.84 -18.39 -7.85
N PHE A 514 16.78 -18.78 -8.55
CA PHE A 514 15.50 -19.14 -7.93
C PHE A 514 15.47 -20.61 -7.55
N ASN A 515 14.55 -20.94 -6.64
CA ASN A 515 14.36 -22.30 -6.16
C ASN A 515 15.66 -22.94 -5.65
N VAL A 516 16.44 -22.19 -4.87
CA VAL A 516 17.64 -22.69 -4.19
C VAL A 516 17.60 -22.39 -2.70
N GLN A 517 17.97 -23.37 -1.89
CA GLN A 517 18.03 -23.23 -0.43
C GLN A 517 19.46 -23.49 0.06
N PRO A 518 20.06 -22.57 0.82
CA PRO A 518 21.36 -22.81 1.44
C PRO A 518 21.26 -23.93 2.49
N GLN A 519 22.31 -24.73 2.60
CA GLN A 519 22.41 -25.84 3.56
C GLN A 519 23.54 -25.63 4.56
N ARG A 520 24.69 -25.12 4.09
CA ARG A 520 25.86 -24.81 4.92
C ARG A 520 26.82 -23.87 4.21
N ILE A 521 27.65 -23.19 4.99
CA ILE A 521 28.73 -22.33 4.53
C ILE A 521 30.05 -23.10 4.62
N LEU A 522 30.78 -23.15 3.50
CA LEU A 522 32.06 -23.84 3.41
C LEU A 522 33.22 -22.87 3.65
N ARG A 523 34.12 -23.25 4.54
CA ARG A 523 35.32 -22.47 4.89
C ARG A 523 36.52 -22.85 4.02
N GLY A 524 37.34 -21.85 3.69
CA GLY A 524 38.64 -22.04 3.05
C GLY A 524 39.73 -22.44 4.05
N ARG A 525 40.96 -22.61 3.53
CA ARG A 525 42.14 -23.00 4.36
C ARG A 525 42.44 -22.02 5.50
N LYS A 526 42.12 -20.73 5.34
CA LYS A 526 42.31 -19.67 6.34
C LYS A 526 41.06 -19.43 7.21
N GLY A 527 40.07 -20.32 7.18
CA GLY A 527 38.85 -20.23 7.99
C GLY A 527 37.76 -19.27 7.49
N ALA A 528 38.08 -18.38 6.53
CA ALA A 528 37.13 -17.48 5.87
C ALA A 528 36.14 -18.22 4.94
N VAL A 529 35.01 -17.59 4.64
CA VAL A 529 34.03 -18.12 3.69
C VAL A 529 34.68 -18.36 2.32
N ARG A 530 34.37 -19.51 1.72
CA ARG A 530 34.84 -19.90 0.39
C ARG A 530 33.69 -20.18 -0.57
N ALA A 531 32.62 -20.80 -0.09
CA ALA A 531 31.47 -21.17 -0.90
C ALA A 531 30.24 -21.40 -0.03
N VAL A 532 29.06 -21.38 -0.64
CA VAL A 532 27.81 -21.82 -0.01
C VAL A 532 27.27 -23.07 -0.71
N SER A 533 26.94 -24.09 0.08
CA SER A 533 26.33 -25.32 -0.41
C SER A 533 24.83 -25.15 -0.49
N MET A 534 24.23 -25.39 -1.67
CA MET A 534 22.80 -25.25 -1.88
C MET A 534 22.16 -26.51 -2.47
N ILE A 535 20.86 -26.64 -2.25
CA ILE A 535 19.97 -27.61 -2.89
C ILE A 535 18.93 -26.88 -3.75
N ARG A 536 18.40 -27.56 -4.76
CA ARG A 536 17.24 -27.08 -5.54
C ARG A 536 15.94 -27.41 -4.79
N THR A 537 14.97 -26.50 -4.87
CA THR A 537 13.63 -26.66 -4.29
C THR A 537 12.57 -26.68 -5.38
N GLU A 538 11.34 -27.09 -5.03
CA GLU A 538 10.17 -26.95 -5.90
C GLU A 538 9.02 -26.30 -5.15
N MET A 539 8.12 -25.62 -5.87
CA MET A 539 6.95 -24.99 -5.25
C MET A 539 5.92 -26.06 -4.89
N GLY A 540 5.55 -26.16 -3.61
CA GLY A 540 4.46 -27.02 -3.14
C GLY A 540 3.07 -26.46 -3.46
N GLU A 541 2.03 -27.20 -3.09
CA GLU A 541 0.64 -26.73 -3.19
C GLU A 541 0.40 -25.49 -2.30
N ARG A 542 -0.48 -24.60 -2.75
CA ARG A 542 -0.92 -23.43 -1.97
C ARG A 542 -1.77 -23.90 -0.78
N GLY A 543 -1.49 -23.38 0.42
CA GLY A 543 -2.28 -23.71 1.62
C GLY A 543 -3.69 -23.12 1.58
N ARG A 544 -4.61 -23.68 2.40
CA ARG A 544 -6.02 -23.23 2.51
C ARG A 544 -6.20 -21.77 2.98
N THR A 545 -5.17 -21.17 3.56
CA THR A 545 -5.15 -19.79 4.10
C THR A 545 -4.67 -18.74 3.09
N GLY A 546 -4.39 -19.11 1.83
CA GLY A 546 -3.80 -18.18 0.86
C GLY A 546 -2.31 -17.91 1.10
N ASP A 547 -1.68 -18.62 2.04
CA ASP A 547 -0.23 -18.60 2.21
C ASP A 547 0.47 -19.03 0.93
N VAL A 548 1.53 -18.28 0.62
CA VAL A 548 2.42 -18.53 -0.51
C VAL A 548 2.90 -19.98 -0.49
N ALA A 549 2.86 -20.66 -1.63
CA ALA A 549 3.32 -22.04 -1.78
C ALA A 549 4.69 -22.25 -1.09
N ARG A 550 4.75 -23.24 -0.19
CA ARG A 550 5.98 -23.57 0.54
C ARG A 550 6.95 -24.25 -0.41
N ALA A 551 8.21 -23.83 -0.37
CA ALA A 551 9.28 -24.57 -1.02
C ALA A 551 9.35 -25.96 -0.38
N ARG A 552 9.23 -27.02 -1.17
CA ARG A 552 9.48 -28.40 -0.73
C ARG A 552 10.95 -28.72 -1.00
N LEU A 553 11.61 -29.31 0.00
CA LEU A 553 12.87 -30.02 -0.21
C LEU A 553 12.58 -31.19 -1.17
N PRO A 554 13.50 -31.57 -2.07
CA PRO A 554 13.21 -32.60 -3.05
C PRO A 554 12.93 -33.96 -2.38
N VAL A 555 12.02 -34.71 -3.01
CA VAL A 555 11.63 -36.09 -2.70
C VAL A 555 12.83 -37.04 -2.95
N PRO A 556 13.03 -38.14 -2.20
CA PRO A 556 14.29 -38.89 -2.12
C PRO A 556 14.84 -39.56 -3.40
N ASN A 557 14.20 -39.42 -4.56
CA ASN A 557 14.51 -40.19 -5.77
C ASN A 557 15.32 -39.43 -6.84
N LEU A 558 15.93 -38.29 -6.51
CA LEU A 558 16.96 -37.68 -7.36
C LEU A 558 18.29 -37.60 -6.61
N SER A 559 19.31 -38.27 -7.15
CA SER A 559 20.69 -38.17 -6.70
C SER A 559 21.23 -36.76 -6.92
N TRP A 560 21.10 -35.89 -5.91
CA TRP A 560 21.60 -34.52 -5.99
C TRP A 560 22.97 -34.38 -5.33
N ARG A 561 23.95 -33.89 -6.12
CA ARG A 561 25.20 -33.34 -5.58
C ARG A 561 24.98 -31.87 -5.23
N PRO A 562 25.37 -31.42 -4.03
CA PRO A 562 25.36 -30.00 -3.70
C PRO A 562 26.19 -29.22 -4.73
N THR A 563 25.63 -28.14 -5.27
CA THR A 563 26.42 -27.19 -6.07
C THR A 563 27.04 -26.17 -5.13
N CYS A 564 28.35 -25.95 -5.28
CA CYS A 564 29.06 -24.90 -4.56
C CYS A 564 29.05 -23.64 -5.42
N TRP A 565 28.55 -22.56 -4.83
CA TRP A 565 28.50 -21.22 -5.44
C TRP A 565 29.51 -20.30 -4.75
#